data_AF-U6RKJ6-F1
#
_entry.id   AF-U6RKJ6-F1
#
_cell.length_a   1.000
_cell.length_b   1.000
_cell.length_c   1.000
_cell.angle_alpha   90.00
_cell.angle_beta   90.00
_cell.angle_gamma   90.00
#
_symmetry.space_group_name_H-M   'P 1'
#
loop_
_entity.id
_entity.type
_entity.pdbx_description
1 polymer ?
#
loop_
_entity_poly.entity_id
_entity_poly.type
_entity_poly.pdbx_seq_one_letter_code
_entity_poly.pdbx_strand_id
1 'polypeptide(L)' 'MRRIVNALPKEYKVPFSMHVSGFKYREIAEKLDLPLGTVKSRIFFTRQRLQQELKDFV' A
#
# COMPACT_ATOMS: atom_id res chain seq x y z
N MET A 1 12.17 -1.40 6.74
CA MET A 1 10.81 -1.79 6.25
C MET A 1 9.67 -1.49 7.23
N ARG A 2 9.60 -2.09 8.44
CA ARG A 2 8.44 -1.93 9.35
C ARG A 2 8.15 -0.50 9.83
N ARG A 3 9.17 0.35 10.03
CA ARG A 3 8.98 1.75 10.47
C ARG A 3 8.28 2.63 9.42
N ILE A 4 8.63 2.49 8.15
CA ILE A 4 8.11 3.36 7.07
C ILE A 4 6.63 3.05 6.80
N VAL A 5 6.27 1.77 6.74
CA VAL A 5 4.87 1.35 6.56
C VAL A 5 3.98 1.84 7.72
N ASN A 6 4.55 1.99 8.92
CA ASN A 6 3.84 2.54 10.08
C ASN A 6 3.69 4.07 10.04
N ALA A 7 4.55 4.78 9.32
CA ALA A 7 4.46 6.23 9.13
C ALA A 7 3.49 6.62 8.00
N LEU A 8 3.06 5.67 7.17
CA LEU A 8 2.07 5.93 6.13
C LEU A 8 0.68 6.17 6.74
N PRO A 9 -0.10 7.13 6.17
CA PRO A 9 -1.51 7.26 6.52
C PRO A 9 -2.24 5.93 6.35
N LYS A 10 -3.24 5.67 7.22
CA LYS A 10 -3.99 4.40 7.25
C LYS A 10 -4.57 4.03 5.89
N GLU A 11 -5.01 5.01 5.12
CA GLU A 11 -5.55 4.85 3.77
C GLU A 11 -4.58 4.22 2.77
N TYR A 12 -3.27 4.38 2.95
CA TYR A 12 -2.24 3.74 2.13
C TYR A 12 -1.73 2.45 2.78
N LYS A 13 -1.56 2.48 4.11
CA LYS A 13 -1.06 1.34 4.89
C LYS A 13 -1.98 0.12 4.77
N VAL A 14 -3.29 0.29 4.94
CA VAL A 14 -4.25 -0.83 5.01
C VAL A 14 -4.33 -1.59 3.68
N PRO A 15 -4.59 -0.96 2.51
CA PRO A 15 -4.59 -1.66 1.23
C PRO A 15 -3.23 -2.30 0.90
N PHE A 16 -2.13 -1.61 1.21
CA PHE A 16 -0.80 -2.15 0.98
C PHE A 16 -0.54 -3.39 1.83
N SER A 17 -0.79 -3.35 3.14
CA SER A 17 -0.62 -4.50 4.04
C SER A 17 -1.45 -5.70 3.59
N MET A 18 -2.71 -5.50 3.23
CA MET A 18 -3.55 -6.58 2.70
C MET A 18 -2.96 -7.18 1.42
N HIS A 19 -2.45 -6.35 0.51
CA HIS A 19 -1.80 -6.85 -0.70
C HIS A 19 -0.55 -7.66 -0.40
N VAL A 20 0.30 -7.22 0.53
CA VAL A 20 1.49 -8.00 0.95
C VAL A 20 1.09 -9.31 1.64
N SER A 21 -0.07 -9.34 2.30
CA SER A 21 -0.66 -10.57 2.87
C SER A 21 -1.30 -11.51 1.84
N GLY A 22 -1.28 -11.17 0.54
CA GLY A 22 -1.74 -12.05 -0.54
C GLY A 22 -3.14 -11.76 -1.07
N PHE A 23 -3.84 -10.75 -0.55
CA PHE A 23 -5.15 -10.37 -1.09
C PHE A 23 -5.02 -9.80 -2.51
N LYS A 24 -5.94 -10.19 -3.39
CA LYS A 24 -6.08 -9.63 -4.74
C LYS A 24 -6.68 -8.23 -4.66
N TYR A 25 -6.38 -7.38 -5.64
CA TYR A 25 -6.88 -6.00 -5.65
C TYR A 25 -8.41 -5.90 -5.62
N ARG A 26 -9.13 -6.85 -6.23
CA ARG A 26 -10.60 -6.91 -6.17
C ARG A 26 -11.11 -7.19 -4.76
N GLU A 27 -10.52 -8.16 -4.07
CA GLU A 27 -10.88 -8.51 -2.69
C GLU A 27 -10.60 -7.34 -1.73
N ILE A 28 -9.52 -6.59 -1.97
CA ILE A 28 -9.20 -5.38 -1.19
C ILE A 28 -10.22 -4.26 -1.47
N ALA A 29 -10.57 -4.06 -2.74
CA ALA A 29 -11.54 -3.06 -3.17
C ALA A 29 -12.91 -3.31 -2.54
N GLU A 30 -13.39 -4.55 -2.59
CA GLU A 30 -14.65 -4.98 -1.98
C GLU A 30 -14.61 -4.83 -0.45
N LYS A 31 -13.54 -5.31 0.20
CA LYS A 31 -13.46 -5.29 1.67
C LYS A 31 -13.36 -3.89 2.26
N LEU A 32 -12.78 -2.94 1.51
CA LEU A 32 -12.59 -1.56 1.96
C LEU A 32 -13.66 -0.60 1.42
N ASP A 33 -14.60 -1.10 0.61
CA ASP A 33 -15.59 -0.29 -0.13
C ASP A 33 -14.92 0.84 -0.92
N LEU A 34 -13.90 0.48 -1.72
CA LEU A 34 -13.12 1.40 -2.53
C LEU A 34 -13.17 1.02 -4.01
N PRO A 35 -13.11 2.00 -4.93
CA PRO A 35 -12.91 1.71 -6.34
C PRO A 35 -11.61 0.93 -6.57
N LEU A 36 -11.64 -0.05 -7.48
CA LEU A 36 -10.46 -0.84 -7.84
C LEU A 36 -9.27 0.03 -8.29
N GLY A 37 -9.55 1.13 -8.99
CA GLY A 37 -8.54 2.12 -9.39
C GLY A 37 -7.85 2.77 -8.18
N THR A 38 -8.61 3.10 -7.14
CA THR A 38 -8.11 3.69 -5.88
C THR A 38 -7.22 2.72 -5.12
N VAL A 39 -7.56 1.43 -5.09
CA VAL A 39 -6.71 0.41 -4.48
C VAL A 39 -5.39 0.29 -5.22
N LYS A 40 -5.43 0.21 -6.56
CA LYS A 40 -4.23 0.13 -7.40
C LYS A 40 -3.31 1.34 -7.19
N SER A 41 -3.87 2.56 -7.21
CA SER A 41 -3.08 3.79 -7.06
C SER A 41 -2.46 3.88 -5.67
N ARG A 42 -3.22 3.60 -4.60
CA ARG A 42 -2.70 3.60 -3.21
C ARG A 42 -1.55 2.62 -3.00
N ILE A 43 -1.65 1.41 -3.55
CA ILE A 43 -0.58 0.41 -3.48
C ILE A 43 0.64 0.85 -4.29
N PHE A 44 0.44 1.38 -5.51
CA PHE A 44 1.51 1.88 -6.35
C PHE A 44 2.29 3.03 -5.70
N PHE A 45 1.60 4.05 -5.20
CA PHE A 45 2.24 5.18 -4.49
C PHE A 45 3.00 4.72 -3.26
N THR A 46 2.45 3.76 -2.51
CA THR A 46 3.13 3.18 -1.36
C THR A 46 4.44 2.50 -1.77
N ARG A 47 4.45 1.73 -2.88
CA ARG A 47 5.67 1.10 -3.40
C ARG A 47 6.72 2.14 -3.85
N GLN A 48 6.31 3.18 -4.57
CA GLN A 48 7.22 4.24 -5.00
C GLN A 48 7.87 4.95 -3.81
N ARG A 49 7.07 5.32 -2.80
CA ARG A 49 7.58 5.97 -1.60
C ARG A 49 8.56 5.07 -0.84
N LEU A 50 8.23 3.79 -0.69
CA LEU A 50 9.15 2.83 -0.07
C LEU A 50 10.45 2.68 -0.86
N GLN A 51 10.39 2.68 -2.20
CA GLN A 51 11.59 2.60 -3.04
C GLN A 51 12.48 3.85 -2.92
N GLN A 52 11.90 5.05 -2.84
CA GLN A 52 12.66 6.29 -2.64
C GLN A 52 13.41 6.26 -1.30
N GLU A 53 12.69 5.96 -0.21
CA GLU A 53 13.27 5.89 1.13
C GLU A 53 14.33 4.79 1.28
N LEU A 54 14.19 3.68 0.54
CA LEU A 54 15.19 2.62 0.49
C LEU A 54 16.41 3.00 -0.36
N LYS A 55 16.23 3.80 -1.41
CA LYS A 55 17.36 4.32 -2.21
C LYS A 55 18.22 5.29 -1.41
N ASP A 56 17.62 6.08 -0.52
CA ASP A 56 18.35 7.01 0.34
C ASP A 56 19.09 6.30 1.50
N PHE A 57 18.86 5.00 1.68
CA PHE A 57 19.50 4.16 2.71
C PHE A 57 20.64 3.28 2.18
N VAL A 58 20.90 3.27 0.87
CA VAL A 58 21.92 2.44 0.20
C VAL A 58 23.05 3.31 -0.35
#